data_AF-A0A172Q7L0-F1
#
_entry.id   AF-A0A172Q7L0-F1
#
_cell.length_a   1.000
_cell.length_b   1.000
_cell.length_c   1.000
_cell.angle_alpha   90.00
_cell.angle_beta   90.00
_cell.angle_gamma   90.00
#
_symmetry.space_group_name_H-M   'P 1'
#
loop_
_entity.id
_entity.type
_entity.pdbx_description
1 polymer ?
#
loop_
_entity_poly.entity_id
_entity_poly.type
_entity_poly.pdbx_seq_one_letter_code
_entity_poly.pdbx_strand_id
1 'polypeptide(L)'
;MRNWLIDKENIKYKAEQDRMVEYLASHYEGIKKIEFQDYYVDKVTGYISSEAKINDKYNITFFIQGSDEEISVDYYDDFKVNHRKVTNSIDSLKDIHIIYYLESADDK
;
A
#
# COMPACT_ATOMS: atom_id res chain seq x y z
N MET A 1 9.27 -15.98 -24.00
CA MET A 1 10.01 -15.24 -22.96
C MET A 1 9.19 -14.02 -22.61
N ARG A 2 8.59 -13.95 -21.41
CA ARG A 2 7.80 -12.79 -20.97
C ARG A 2 8.76 -11.73 -20.41
N ASN A 3 8.60 -10.52 -20.90
CA ASN A 3 9.43 -9.35 -20.60
C ASN A 3 9.26 -8.99 -19.12
N TRP A 4 10.35 -9.00 -18.35
CA TRP A 4 10.39 -8.76 -16.90
C TRP A 4 10.49 -7.27 -16.53
N LEU A 5 10.41 -6.41 -17.55
CA LEU A 5 10.17 -4.99 -17.44
C LEU A 5 8.66 -4.79 -17.60
N ILE A 6 7.88 -5.15 -16.58
CA ILE A 6 6.57 -4.49 -16.43
C ILE A 6 6.94 -3.05 -16.12
N ASP A 7 6.72 -2.17 -17.10
CA ASP A 7 6.99 -0.75 -17.01
C ASP A 7 6.56 -0.23 -15.64
N LYS A 8 7.53 0.27 -14.86
CA LYS A 8 7.22 1.03 -13.64
C LYS A 8 6.24 2.19 -13.91
N GLU A 9 6.07 2.57 -15.18
CA GLU A 9 5.14 3.61 -15.66
C GLU A 9 3.70 3.10 -15.96
N ASN A 10 3.44 1.79 -16.03
CA ASN A 10 2.11 1.26 -16.41
C ASN A 10 1.40 0.44 -15.32
N ILE A 11 1.82 0.58 -14.06
CA ILE A 11 1.08 -0.02 -12.94
C ILE A 11 -0.16 0.84 -12.68
N LYS A 12 -1.34 0.33 -13.07
CA LYS A 12 -2.64 1.05 -13.05
C LYS A 12 -2.95 1.77 -11.73
N TYR A 13 -2.53 1.20 -10.61
CA TYR A 13 -2.83 1.70 -9.26
C TYR A 13 -1.59 2.19 -8.50
N LYS A 14 -0.50 2.51 -9.22
CA LYS A 14 0.77 2.83 -8.57
C LYS A 14 0.69 4.05 -7.67
N ALA A 15 0.04 5.12 -8.13
CA ALA A 15 -0.04 6.38 -7.39
C ALA A 15 -0.71 6.20 -6.03
N GLU A 16 -1.82 5.46 -5.97
CA GLU A 16 -2.51 5.19 -4.71
C GLU A 16 -1.73 4.21 -3.83
N GLN A 17 -1.09 3.19 -4.41
CA GLN A 17 -0.18 2.31 -3.66
C GLN A 17 1.03 3.08 -3.09
N ASP A 18 1.59 4.06 -3.82
CA ASP A 18 2.66 4.93 -3.33
C ASP A 18 2.19 5.75 -2.12
N ARG A 19 0.97 6.32 -2.18
CA ARG A 19 0.37 7.05 -1.04
C ARG A 19 0.17 6.18 0.19
N MET A 20 -0.29 4.93 0.00
CA MET A 20 -0.42 3.95 1.08
C MET A 20 0.95 3.61 1.72
N VAL A 21 2.00 3.49 0.91
CA VAL A 21 3.38 3.30 1.39
C VAL A 21 3.85 4.51 2.20
N GLU A 22 3.63 5.72 1.70
CA GLU A 22 3.99 6.97 2.40
C GLU A 22 3.27 7.09 3.74
N TYR A 23 1.99 6.74 3.77
CA TYR A 23 1.22 6.68 5.01
C TYR A 23 1.85 5.72 6.02
N LEU A 24 2.19 4.48 5.60
CA LEU A 24 2.82 3.52 6.52
C LEU A 24 4.18 4.00 7.03
N ALA A 25 5.05 4.48 6.14
CA ALA A 25 6.40 4.91 6.52
C ALA A 25 6.39 6.13 7.46
N SER A 26 5.38 6.99 7.35
CA SER A 26 5.21 8.16 8.22
C SER A 26 4.60 7.83 9.58
N HIS A 27 3.75 6.79 9.65
CA HIS A 27 3.01 6.44 10.87
C HIS A 27 3.57 5.24 11.64
N TYR A 28 4.38 4.39 11.01
CA TYR A 28 4.89 3.15 11.59
C TYR A 28 6.40 3.00 11.39
N GLU A 29 7.08 2.46 12.40
CA GLU A 29 8.51 2.16 12.34
C GLU A 29 8.78 0.70 12.00
N GLY A 30 9.92 0.41 11.37
CA GLY A 30 10.35 -0.97 11.13
C GLY A 30 9.64 -1.66 9.95
N ILE A 31 8.93 -0.89 9.12
CA ILE A 31 8.47 -1.36 7.82
C ILE A 31 9.68 -1.53 6.90
N LYS A 32 9.88 -2.74 6.37
CA LYS A 32 10.97 -3.11 5.46
C LYS A 32 10.46 -3.70 4.15
N LYS A 33 9.29 -4.34 4.18
CA LYS A 33 8.62 -4.89 3.00
C LYS A 33 7.12 -4.62 3.06
N ILE A 34 6.54 -4.23 1.94
CA ILE A 34 5.10 -4.11 1.71
C ILE A 34 4.77 -4.88 0.43
N GLU A 35 3.81 -5.80 0.51
CA GLU A 35 3.31 -6.56 -0.64
C GLU A 35 1.81 -6.40 -0.74
N PHE A 36 1.35 -5.64 -1.74
CA PHE A 36 -0.07 -5.47 -2.01
C PHE A 36 -0.63 -6.73 -2.65
N GLN A 37 -1.71 -7.26 -2.06
CA GLN A 37 -2.31 -8.54 -2.43
C GLN A 37 -3.51 -8.36 -3.36
N ASP A 38 -4.24 -7.25 -3.20
CA ASP A 38 -5.35 -6.86 -4.05
C ASP A 38 -5.45 -5.33 -4.19
N TYR A 39 -6.42 -4.91 -5.01
CA TYR A 39 -6.83 -3.51 -5.10
C TYR A 39 -8.28 -3.43 -5.56
N TYR A 40 -9.14 -2.85 -4.74
CA TYR A 40 -10.54 -2.59 -5.03
C TYR A 40 -10.81 -1.09 -5.11
N VAL A 41 -11.62 -0.68 -6.09
CA VAL A 41 -12.16 0.67 -6.20
C VAL A 41 -13.65 0.63 -6.52
N ASP A 42 -14.46 1.26 -5.68
CA ASP A 42 -15.85 1.56 -5.99
C ASP A 42 -15.89 2.82 -6.87
N LYS A 43 -16.26 2.65 -8.14
CA LYS A 43 -16.31 3.74 -9.13
C LYS A 43 -17.40 4.78 -8.85
N VAL A 44 -18.40 4.45 -8.02
CA VAL A 44 -19.51 5.36 -7.69
C VAL A 44 -19.12 6.25 -6.52
N THR A 45 -18.54 5.66 -5.47
CA THR A 45 -18.21 6.37 -4.24
C THR A 45 -16.77 6.87 -4.17
N GLY A 46 -15.89 6.38 -5.06
CA GLY A 46 -14.45 6.63 -5.02
C GLY A 46 -13.73 5.88 -3.90
N TYR A 47 -14.44 5.03 -3.15
CA TYR A 47 -13.87 4.24 -2.07
C TYR A 47 -12.82 3.26 -2.60
N ILE A 48 -11.65 3.24 -1.97
CA ILE A 48 -10.58 2.30 -2.28
C ILE A 48 -10.33 1.41 -1.07
N SER A 49 -10.14 0.12 -1.34
CA SER A 49 -9.70 -0.87 -0.36
C SER A 49 -8.54 -1.66 -0.93
N SER A 50 -7.52 -1.95 -0.13
CA SER A 50 -6.38 -2.77 -0.56
C SER A 50 -5.77 -3.54 0.60
N GLU A 51 -5.71 -4.86 0.48
CA GLU A 51 -5.00 -5.76 1.39
C GLU A 51 -3.50 -5.73 1.10
N ALA A 52 -2.71 -5.67 2.16
CA ALA A 52 -1.25 -5.72 2.07
C ALA A 52 -0.62 -6.57 3.16
N LYS A 53 0.45 -7.26 2.79
CA LYS A 53 1.30 -8.01 3.70
C LYS A 53 2.57 -7.24 4.04
N ILE A 54 2.74 -6.97 5.33
CA ILE A 54 3.82 -6.18 5.89
C ILE A 54 4.89 -7.10 6.48
N ASN A 55 6.14 -6.92 6.06
CA ASN A 55 7.31 -7.67 6.52
C ASN A 55 7.11 -9.20 6.49
N ASP A 56 6.33 -9.71 5.52
CA ASP A 56 5.94 -11.11 5.40
C ASP A 56 5.21 -11.71 6.62
N LYS A 57 4.77 -10.87 7.55
CA LYS A 57 4.23 -11.30 8.86
C LYS A 57 2.81 -10.84 9.10
N TYR A 58 2.50 -9.58 8.82
CA TYR A 58 1.23 -9.00 9.20
C TYR A 58 0.38 -8.69 7.98
N ASN A 59 -0.91 -8.99 8.04
CA ASN A 59 -1.86 -8.57 7.03
C ASN A 59 -2.60 -7.34 7.55
N ILE A 60 -2.69 -6.33 6.71
CA ILE A 60 -3.44 -5.10 6.95
C ILE A 60 -4.38 -4.85 5.78
N THR A 61 -5.39 -4.03 6.01
CA THR A 61 -6.26 -3.50 4.95
C THR A 61 -6.23 -1.99 5.00
N PHE A 62 -5.87 -1.37 3.88
CA PHE A 62 -6.01 0.07 3.66
C PHE A 62 -7.43 0.39 3.23
N PHE A 63 -7.95 1.49 3.75
CA PHE A 63 -9.18 2.11 3.27
C PHE A 63 -8.94 3.58 2.98
N ILE A 64 -9.39 4.02 1.80
CA ILE A 64 -9.39 5.43 1.41
C ILE A 64 -10.83 5.85 1.14
N GLN A 65 -11.31 6.84 1.88
CA GLN A 65 -12.68 7.36 1.76
C GLN A 65 -12.72 8.88 2.05
N GLY A 66 -13.77 9.54 1.55
CA GLY A 66 -14.10 10.92 1.89
C GLY A 66 -13.58 11.95 0.88
N SER A 67 -14.00 13.22 1.05
CA SER A 67 -13.59 14.33 0.19
C SER A 67 -12.10 14.66 0.28
N ASP A 68 -11.48 14.28 1.40
CA ASP A 68 -10.11 14.62 1.75
C ASP A 68 -9.16 13.41 1.53
N GLU A 69 -9.69 12.30 0.97
CA GLU A 69 -8.97 11.06 0.67
C GLU A 69 -8.20 10.53 1.91
N GLU A 70 -8.89 10.49 3.05
CA GLU A 70 -8.32 10.04 4.31
C GLU A 70 -7.95 8.56 4.24
N ILE A 71 -6.70 8.25 4.54
CA ILE A 71 -6.19 6.87 4.61
C ILE A 71 -6.34 6.36 6.04
N SER A 72 -7.05 5.26 6.18
CA SER A 72 -7.10 4.47 7.42
C SER A 72 -6.56 3.08 7.16
N VAL A 73 -6.08 2.43 8.23
CA VAL A 73 -5.50 1.09 8.18
C VAL A 73 -6.14 0.26 9.28
N ASP A 74 -6.82 -0.82 8.88
CA ASP A 74 -7.25 -1.86 9.79
C ASP A 74 -6.24 -3.00 9.80
N TYR A 75 -6.11 -3.62 10.97
CA TYR A 75 -5.20 -4.73 11.18
C TYR A 75 -5.75 -5.67 12.26
N TYR A 76 -5.38 -6.94 12.17
CA TYR A 76 -5.66 -7.91 13.23
C TYR A 76 -4.76 -7.64 14.45
N ASP A 77 -5.25 -7.93 15.67
CA ASP A 77 -4.65 -7.60 16.99
C ASP A 77 -3.14 -7.91 17.16
N ASP A 78 -2.57 -8.76 16.30
CA ASP A 78 -1.15 -9.09 16.28
C ASP A 78 -0.25 -8.05 15.59
N PHE A 79 -0.78 -6.95 15.04
CA PHE A 79 0.00 -5.89 14.40
C PHE A 79 0.85 -5.10 15.41
N LYS A 80 2.02 -5.65 15.75
CA LYS A 80 2.98 -5.07 16.69
C LYS A 80 4.05 -4.29 15.93
N VAL A 81 3.62 -3.28 15.17
CA VAL A 81 4.53 -2.32 14.55
C VAL A 81 4.45 -1.03 15.38
N ASN A 82 5.59 -0.53 15.84
CA ASN A 82 5.59 0.64 16.71
C ASN A 82 5.03 1.85 15.95
N HIS A 83 4.02 2.51 16.51
CA HIS A 83 3.57 3.80 16.00
C HIS A 83 4.71 4.81 16.12
N ARG A 84 5.05 5.44 14.99
CA ARG A 84 6.05 6.49 14.92
C ARG A 84 5.48 7.73 15.63
N LYS A 85 6.28 8.39 16.48
CA LYS A 85 6.04 9.81 16.76
C LYS A 85 6.37 10.55 15.47
N VAL A 86 5.34 11.01 14.77
CA VAL A 86 5.39 11.68 13.44
C VAL A 86 6.73 12.39 13.19
N THR A 87 7.49 11.91 12.21
CA THR A 87 8.70 12.60 11.70
C THR A 87 8.71 12.54 10.16
N ASN A 88 8.68 13.72 9.53
CA ASN A 88 8.55 13.93 8.08
C ASN A 88 9.84 13.64 7.29
N SER A 89 10.52 12.50 7.52
CA SER A 89 11.77 12.20 6.82
C SER A 89 11.57 11.24 5.64
N ILE A 90 11.64 11.81 4.42
CA ILE A 90 11.62 11.14 3.11
C ILE A 90 12.66 10.00 3.00
N ASP A 91 13.76 10.06 3.75
CA ASP A 91 14.79 9.02 3.73
C ASP A 91 14.30 7.64 4.19
N SER A 92 13.21 7.58 4.97
CA SER A 92 12.62 6.30 5.42
C SER A 92 11.97 5.47 4.30
N LEU A 93 11.70 6.07 3.13
CA LEU A 93 11.10 5.37 1.99
C LEU A 93 12.11 4.63 1.11
N LYS A 94 13.40 5.01 1.15
CA LYS A 94 14.44 4.45 0.26
C LYS A 94 14.79 2.99 0.56
N ASP A 95 14.48 2.53 1.78
CA ASP A 95 14.86 1.20 2.27
C ASP A 95 13.67 0.21 2.34
N ILE A 96 12.49 0.60 1.85
CA ILE A 96 11.30 -0.25 1.85
C ILE A 96 11.20 -1.00 0.52
N HIS A 97 11.16 -2.33 0.58
CA HIS A 97 10.89 -3.18 -0.57
C HIS A 97 9.38 -3.23 -0.84
N ILE A 98 8.95 -2.74 -2.00
CA ILE A 98 7.53 -2.65 -2.37
C ILE A 98 7.24 -3.62 -3.50
N ILE A 99 6.26 -4.49 -3.30
CA ILE A 99 5.66 -5.34 -4.34
C ILE A 99 4.26 -4.81 -4.60
N TYR A 100 4.07 -4.24 -5.80
CA TYR A 100 2.81 -3.65 -6.21
C TYR A 100 1.84 -4.73 -6.70
N TYR A 101 0.56 -4.53 -6.40
CA TYR A 101 -0.52 -5.27 -7.03
C TYR A 101 -0.64 -4.87 -8.50
N LEU A 102 -0.71 -5.89 -9.36
CA LEU A 102 -0.91 -5.76 -10.80
C LEU A 102 -2.24 -6.42 -11.15
N GLU A 103 -3.20 -5.63 -11.64
CA GLU A 103 -4.45 -6.18 -12.15
C GLU A 103 -4.16 -7.09 -13.35
N SER A 104 -4.52 -8.37 -13.25
CA SER A 104 -4.35 -9.30 -14.36
C SER A 104 -5.30 -8.96 -15.50
N ALA A 105 -4.85 -9.11 -16.75
CA ALA A 105 -5.61 -8.73 -17.94
C ALA A 105 -6.86 -9.59 -18.22
N ASP A 106 -7.16 -10.58 -17.37
CA ASP A 106 -8.16 -11.62 -17.63
C ASP A 106 -9.54 -11.34 -16.98
N ASP A 107 -9.70 -10.26 -16.20
CA ASP A 107 -11.00 -9.84 -15.63
C ASP A 107 -11.70 -8.76 -16.49
N LYS A 108 -12.06 -9.11 -17.73
CA LYS A 108 -12.98 -8.30 -18.58
C LYS A 108 -14.12 -9.10 -19.13
#